data_AF-A4SU54-F1
#
_entry.id   AF-A4SU54-F1
#
_cell.length_a   1.000
_cell.length_b   1.000
_cell.length_c   1.000
_cell.angle_alpha   90.00
_cell.angle_beta   90.00
_cell.angle_gamma   90.00
#
_symmetry.space_group_name_H-M   'P 1'
#
loop_
_entity.id
_entity.type
_entity.pdbx_description
1 polymer ?
#
loop_
_entity_poly.entity_id
_entity_poly.type
_entity_poly.pdbx_seq_one_letter_code
_entity_poly.pdbx_strand_id
1 'polypeptide(L)'
;MSNQLNGYIKIKDFGRDRLFSTVNDLKKALSEQYKGQHVSIVYQTKPSGLTRTVFVSVDDAGGVNRSYGDQASVDFAAIEDELYVIDCAQEASA
;
A
#
# COMPACT_ATOMS: atom_id res chain seq x y z
N MET A 1 -3.71 18.49 5.09
CA MET A 1 -4.84 17.63 5.49
C MET A 1 -4.34 16.19 5.41
N SER A 2 -3.97 15.61 6.54
CA SER A 2 -3.46 14.24 6.63
C SER A 2 -4.67 13.31 6.60
N ASN A 3 -4.94 12.69 5.46
CA ASN A 3 -6.01 11.70 5.35
C ASN A 3 -5.51 10.41 6.03
N GLN A 4 -5.96 10.16 7.26
CA GLN A 4 -5.55 9.00 8.05
C GLN A 4 -6.35 7.78 7.57
N LEU A 5 -5.69 6.75 7.05
CA LEU A 5 -6.37 5.51 6.63
C LEU A 5 -6.70 4.69 7.88
N ASN A 6 -7.98 4.35 8.08
CA ASN A 6 -8.43 3.40 9.10
C ASN A 6 -8.43 1.93 8.59
N GLY A 7 -7.83 1.67 7.43
CA GLY A 7 -7.41 0.34 6.96
C GLY A 7 -5.88 0.21 7.03
N TYR A 8 -5.35 -1.00 7.13
CA TYR A 8 -3.89 -1.20 7.17
C TYR A 8 -3.34 -1.54 5.78
N ILE A 9 -2.29 -0.81 5.38
CA ILE A 9 -1.43 -1.20 4.26
C ILE A 9 -0.07 -1.56 4.81
N LYS A 10 0.49 -2.69 4.39
CA LYS A 10 1.77 -3.19 4.89
C LYS A 10 2.68 -3.64 3.77
N ILE A 11 3.98 -3.50 3.99
CA ILE A 11 5.00 -4.17 3.20
C ILE A 11 5.34 -5.47 3.92
N LYS A 12 5.32 -6.58 3.20
CA LYS A 12 5.90 -7.86 3.61
C LYS A 12 7.25 -8.05 2.92
N ASP A 13 8.28 -8.16 3.75
CA ASP A 13 9.68 -8.39 3.37
C ASP A 13 10.25 -9.52 4.23
N PHE A 14 10.00 -10.79 3.87
CA PHE A 14 10.56 -12.01 4.50
C PHE A 14 10.89 -11.92 6.01
N GLY A 15 9.92 -11.50 6.84
CA GLY A 15 10.06 -11.40 8.30
C GLY A 15 10.22 -9.97 8.86
N ARG A 16 10.32 -8.96 8.00
CA ARG A 16 10.35 -7.52 8.33
C ARG A 16 9.09 -6.81 7.84
N ASP A 17 7.94 -7.26 8.34
CA ASP A 17 6.66 -6.67 7.98
C ASP A 17 6.56 -5.25 8.57
N ARG A 18 6.19 -4.27 7.75
CA ARG A 18 6.02 -2.87 8.18
C ARG A 18 4.66 -2.34 7.80
N LEU A 19 3.97 -1.72 8.76
CA LEU A 19 2.65 -1.13 8.61
C LEU A 19 2.77 0.36 8.26
N PHE A 20 1.86 0.83 7.41
CA PHE A 20 1.79 2.19 6.91
C PHE A 20 0.35 2.70 7.01
N SER A 21 0.18 3.95 7.43
CA SER A 21 -1.14 4.58 7.60
C SER A 21 -1.58 5.39 6.38
N THR A 22 -0.72 5.57 5.39
CA THR A 22 -1.02 6.28 4.13
C THR A 22 -0.26 5.66 2.95
N VAL A 23 -0.84 5.73 1.75
CA VAL A 23 -0.16 5.30 0.51
C VAL A 23 1.10 6.15 0.24
N ASN A 24 1.08 7.42 0.64
CA ASN A 24 2.24 8.29 0.48
C ASN A 24 3.45 7.84 1.33
N ASP A 25 3.22 7.43 2.60
CA ASP A 25 4.30 6.91 3.46
C ASP A 25 4.84 5.57 2.94
N LEU A 26 3.94 4.70 2.46
CA LEU A 26 4.31 3.47 1.77
C LEU A 26 5.21 3.75 0.55
N LYS A 27 4.78 4.65 -0.33
CA LYS A 27 5.53 5.01 -1.55
C LYS A 27 6.91 5.53 -1.20
N LYS A 28 6.99 6.44 -0.23
CA LYS A 28 8.24 7.00 0.27
C LYS A 28 9.16 5.89 0.81
N ALA A 29 8.63 5.01 1.66
CA ALA A 29 9.40 3.89 2.19
C ALA A 29 9.91 2.95 1.10
N LEU A 30 9.08 2.57 0.13
CA LEU A 30 9.49 1.75 -1.02
C LEU A 30 10.66 2.40 -1.77
N SER A 31 10.50 3.68 -2.15
CA SER A 31 11.51 4.40 -2.93
C SER A 31 12.81 4.67 -2.19
N GLU A 32 12.80 4.78 -0.85
CA GLU A 32 14.00 5.15 -0.08
C GLU A 32 14.68 3.95 0.58
N GLN A 33 13.90 3.02 1.15
CA GLN A 33 14.40 1.97 2.03
C GLN A 33 14.43 0.58 1.37
N TYR A 34 13.65 0.36 0.30
CA TYR A 34 13.53 -0.94 -0.35
C TYR A 34 14.15 -0.97 -1.77
N LYS A 35 15.02 -0.01 -2.11
CA LYS A 35 15.73 0.03 -3.40
C LYS A 35 16.47 -1.27 -3.69
N GLY A 36 16.34 -1.76 -4.93
CA GLY A 36 16.94 -3.03 -5.36
C GLY A 36 16.32 -4.27 -4.73
N GLN A 37 15.17 -4.15 -4.04
CA GLN A 37 14.51 -5.26 -3.36
C GLN A 37 13.16 -5.60 -4.00
N HIS A 38 12.73 -6.84 -3.74
CA HIS A 38 11.43 -7.36 -4.12
C HIS A 38 10.60 -7.59 -2.87
N VAL A 39 9.50 -6.85 -2.75
CA VAL A 39 8.63 -6.89 -1.58
C VAL A 39 7.17 -7.04 -1.98
N SER A 40 6.31 -7.37 -1.02
CA SER A 40 4.88 -7.51 -1.27
C SER A 40 4.10 -6.43 -0.54
N ILE A 41 3.30 -5.65 -1.25
CA ILE A 41 2.35 -4.71 -0.66
C ILE A 41 1.06 -5.47 -0.37
N VAL A 42 0.59 -5.40 0.87
CA VAL A 42 -0.63 -6.07 1.32
C VAL A 42 -1.58 -5.03 1.90
N TYR A 43 -2.81 -4.98 1.40
CA TYR A 43 -3.84 -4.05 1.86
C TYR A 43 -5.23 -4.66 1.76
N GLN A 44 -6.20 -4.07 2.46
CA GLN A 44 -7.60 -4.49 2.38
C GLN A 44 -8.35 -3.66 1.35
N THR A 45 -9.17 -4.31 0.51
CA THR A 45 -9.95 -3.66 -0.55
C THR A 45 -11.41 -3.42 -0.15
N LYS A 46 -12.03 -2.32 -0.62
CA LYS A 46 -13.49 -2.10 -0.55
C LYS A 46 -14.27 -2.94 -1.58
N PRO A 47 -15.56 -3.21 -1.33
CA PRO A 47 -16.27 -3.11 -0.03
C PRO A 47 -16.07 -4.36 0.84
N SER A 48 -15.46 -5.42 0.29
CA SER A 48 -15.43 -6.76 0.86
C SER A 48 -14.41 -6.96 1.99
N GLY A 49 -13.50 -6.01 2.23
CA GLY A 49 -12.43 -6.13 3.24
C GLY A 49 -11.38 -7.19 2.89
N LEU A 50 -11.42 -7.73 1.67
CA LEU A 50 -10.52 -8.78 1.22
C LEU A 50 -9.08 -8.28 1.19
N THR A 51 -8.16 -9.11 1.64
CA THR A 51 -6.74 -8.81 1.60
C THR A 51 -6.20 -9.02 0.19
N ARG A 52 -5.78 -7.94 -0.45
CA ARG A 52 -5.07 -7.96 -1.72
C ARG A 52 -3.57 -7.90 -1.48
N THR A 53 -2.82 -8.68 -2.25
CA THR A 53 -1.36 -8.70 -2.23
C THR A 53 -0.85 -8.33 -3.62
N VAL A 54 0.05 -7.35 -3.68
CA VAL A 54 0.71 -6.88 -4.90
C VAL A 54 2.20 -7.07 -4.73
N PHE A 55 2.80 -7.92 -5.56
CA PHE A 55 4.25 -8.13 -5.58
C PHE A 55 4.92 -7.03 -6.38
N VAL A 56 5.88 -6.35 -5.76
CA VAL A 56 6.55 -5.20 -6.35
C VAL A 56 8.07 -5.35 -6.26
N SER A 57 8.73 -4.86 -7.31
CA SER A 57 10.18 -4.73 -7.41
C SER A 57 10.49 -3.25 -7.37
N VAL A 58 11.44 -2.84 -6.53
CA VAL A 58 11.92 -1.45 -6.49
C VAL A 58 13.27 -1.40 -7.17
N ASP A 59 13.42 -0.54 -8.18
CA ASP A 59 14.71 -0.33 -8.84
C ASP A 59 15.67 0.55 -8.02
N ASP A 60 16.94 0.64 -8.44
CA ASP A 60 17.97 1.44 -7.78
C ASP A 60 17.69 2.96 -7.78
N ALA A 61 16.90 3.45 -8.74
CA ALA A 61 16.45 4.84 -8.78
C ALA A 61 15.24 5.08 -7.85
N GLY A 62 14.66 4.02 -7.27
CA GLY A 62 13.51 4.07 -6.39
C GLY A 62 12.17 4.01 -7.11
N GLY A 63 12.15 3.69 -8.40
CA GLY A 63 10.91 3.37 -9.12
C GLY A 63 10.34 2.04 -8.63
N VAL A 64 9.02 1.95 -8.59
CA VAL A 64 8.29 0.78 -8.07
C VAL A 64 7.46 0.17 -9.18
N ASN A 65 7.79 -1.07 -9.51
CA ASN A 65 7.23 -1.82 -10.63
C ASN A 65 6.61 -3.11 -10.11
N ARG A 66 5.61 -3.65 -10.83
CA ARG A 66 5.06 -4.97 -10.50
C ARG A 66 6.12 -6.05 -10.75
N SER A 67 6.23 -7.03 -9.86
CA SER A 67 7.19 -8.14 -10.06
C SER A 67 6.72 -9.18 -11.07
N TYR A 68 5.40 -9.30 -11.27
CA TYR A 68 4.79 -10.27 -12.19
C TYR A 68 3.95 -9.56 -13.27
N GLY A 69 3.86 -10.18 -14.44
CA GLY A 69 3.14 -9.65 -15.60
C GLY A 69 4.00 -8.69 -16.42
N ASP A 70 3.41 -7.57 -16.85
CA ASP A 70 4.04 -6.58 -17.74
C ASP A 70 5.18 -5.78 -17.07
N GLN A 71 5.44 -6.01 -15.78
CA GLN A 71 6.40 -5.25 -14.96
C GLN A 71 6.20 -3.72 -15.01
N ALA A 72 4.99 -3.28 -15.35
CA ALA A 72 4.60 -1.89 -15.37
C ALA A 72 4.73 -1.25 -13.98
N SER A 73 4.89 0.07 -13.96
CA SER A 73 4.88 0.85 -12.72
C SER A 73 3.61 0.62 -11.92
N VAL A 74 3.76 0.57 -10.60
CA VAL A 74 2.63 0.38 -9.69
C VAL A 74 1.76 1.63 -9.69
N ASP A 75 0.48 1.45 -10.00
CA ASP A 75 -0.52 2.50 -9.91
C ASP A 75 -0.96 2.69 -8.45
N PHE A 76 -0.31 3.60 -7.75
CA PHE A 76 -0.61 3.90 -6.36
C PHE A 76 -1.96 4.62 -6.18
N ALA A 77 -2.45 5.32 -7.21
CA ALA A 77 -3.75 5.96 -7.16
C ALA A 77 -4.88 4.92 -7.17
N ALA A 78 -4.74 3.86 -7.97
CA ALA A 78 -5.65 2.72 -7.94
C ALA A 78 -5.64 2.02 -6.57
N ILE A 79 -4.46 1.85 -5.95
CA ILE A 79 -4.37 1.28 -4.58
C ILE A 79 -5.12 2.18 -3.59
N GLU A 80 -4.97 3.49 -3.69
CA GLU A 80 -5.67 4.47 -2.83
C GLU A 80 -7.20 4.45 -3.03
N ASP A 81 -7.67 4.29 -4.26
CA ASP A 81 -9.10 4.18 -4.60
C ASP A 81 -9.72 2.86 -4.08
N GLU A 82 -9.01 1.74 -4.29
CA GLU A 82 -9.47 0.42 -3.86
C GLU A 82 -9.37 0.20 -2.35
N LEU A 83 -8.56 1.00 -1.64
CA LEU A 83 -8.26 0.85 -0.23
C LEU A 83 -9.52 0.97 0.64
N TYR A 84 -9.70 0.01 1.55
CA TYR A 84 -10.72 0.07 2.59
C TYR A 84 -10.41 1.17 3.61
N VAL A 85 -11.24 2.21 3.58
CA VAL A 85 -11.25 3.34 4.49
C VAL A 85 -12.56 3.22 5.26
N ILE A 86 -12.47 2.97 6.56
CA ILE A 86 -13.61 3.18 7.45
C ILE A 86 -13.72 4.70 7.60
N ASP A 87 -14.73 5.28 6.95
CA ASP A 87 -15.12 6.65 7.22
C ASP A 87 -15.67 6.70 8.65
N CYS A 88 -14.87 7.20 9.59
CA CYS A 88 -15.36 7.45 10.94
C CYS A 88 -16.08 8.81 10.95
N ALA A 89 -17.19 8.91 10.23
CA ALA A 89 -18.18 9.94 10.43
C ALA A 89 -19.59 9.35 10.23
N GLN A 90 -20.15 8.80 11.32
CA GLN A 90 -21.47 9.13 11.86
C GLN A 90 -21.95 7.99 12.78
N GLU A 91 -21.75 8.15 14.08
CA GLU A 91 -22.74 7.83 15.12
C GLU A 91 -22.48 8.84 16.26
N ALA A 92 -22.66 10.13 15.96
CA ALA A 92 -22.96 11.15 16.96
C ALA A 92 -24.44 11.49 16.80
N SER A 93 -25.33 10.59 17.24
CA SER A 93 -26.72 10.90 17.60
C SER A 93 -27.40 9.68 18.23
N ALA A 94 -27.46 9.68 19.55
CA ALA A 94 -28.68 9.49 20.32
C ALA A 94 -28.47 10.06 21.72
#